data_AF-A0A2E1BG53-F1
#
_entry.id   AF-A0A2E1BG53-F1
#
_cell.length_a   1.000
_cell.length_b   1.000
_cell.length_c   1.000
_cell.angle_alpha   90.00
_cell.angle_beta   90.00
_cell.angle_gamma   90.00
#
_symmetry.space_group_name_H-M   'P 1'
#
loop_
_entity.id
_entity.type
_entity.pdbx_description
1 polymer ?
#
loop_
_entity_poly.entity_id
_entity_poly.type
_entity_poly.pdbx_seq_one_letter_code
_entity_poly.pdbx_strand_id
1 'polypeptide(L)'
;MVNENNIPSKEDHEKEESFELGKRSITSTKGRSRFELLADNKSKSFLFKPFFYLGFSIFIFLFLILIFFYSVTYIIPPMKDAIKVGEVTYTRGDVVKFIRFNQRITEDLGMEFEIGNSLFEALRVILEGELAYQVAPKYGITVSSDEVDRRIEVLMGFISQENSNTKEYKTNVEESYRQFLNKTGLSDDEYKEYIKRTIFREKLRNLVARDMSRIQPHTELYEIIFESPDVSVINTIERKLTMGTSIENIALEYSEDKEVLRTKGNVGWMPKGVDEKIDRLIYFNEGKESQPISNTLITTPYKKSEENVFAFYYINDFSEAREIEVKYFEQLADTEFENFINSFSEEYNLWMDINSDIYNWINTKVLLASNSEFLDLETEEAEQNVYQPTSQ
;
A
#
# COMPACT_ATOMS: atom_id res chain seq x y z
N MET A 1 -45.31 60.36 23.78
CA MET A 1 -45.87 61.73 23.81
C MET A 1 -45.32 62.43 22.58
N VAL A 2 -45.90 62.14 21.41
CA VAL A 2 -47.05 62.84 20.81
C VAL A 2 -46.66 64.28 20.45
N ASN A 3 -46.47 64.53 19.16
CA ASN A 3 -47.01 65.76 18.60
C ASN A 3 -47.64 65.45 17.23
N GLU A 4 -48.89 65.83 17.15
CA GLU A 4 -49.90 65.54 16.15
C GLU A 4 -50.22 66.84 15.41
N ASN A 5 -50.63 66.68 14.15
CA ASN A 5 -51.71 67.43 13.49
C ASN A 5 -51.51 68.87 12.98
N ASN A 6 -51.55 68.96 11.65
CA ASN A 6 -52.55 69.67 10.82
C ASN A 6 -52.99 71.09 11.18
N ILE A 7 -52.88 72.01 10.21
CA ILE A 7 -53.93 72.99 9.88
C ILE A 7 -54.03 73.17 8.33
N PRO A 8 -55.24 73.43 7.78
CA PRO A 8 -55.61 73.32 6.36
C PRO A 8 -56.05 74.66 5.71
N SER A 9 -56.75 74.55 4.56
CA SER A 9 -57.71 75.49 3.95
C SER A 9 -57.16 76.56 3.00
N LYS A 10 -57.90 77.12 2.03
CA LYS A 10 -59.07 76.81 1.17
C LYS A 10 -59.28 78.10 0.33
N GLU A 11 -60.19 78.04 -0.65
CA GLU A 11 -60.85 79.13 -1.40
C GLU A 11 -60.25 79.48 -2.76
N ASP A 12 -61.02 79.82 -3.79
CA ASP A 12 -62.36 79.45 -4.30
C ASP A 12 -62.55 80.35 -5.57
N HIS A 13 -63.62 80.10 -6.31
CA HIS A 13 -64.20 80.85 -7.45
C HIS A 13 -63.87 80.30 -8.85
N GLU A 14 -64.75 79.54 -9.53
CA GLU A 14 -66.14 79.79 -9.98
C GLU A 14 -66.18 80.36 -11.41
N LYS A 15 -66.70 79.57 -12.36
CA LYS A 15 -67.79 79.95 -13.28
C LYS A 15 -68.25 78.80 -14.17
N GLU A 16 -69.58 78.66 -14.21
CA GLU A 16 -70.38 77.72 -15.00
C GLU A 16 -70.46 78.08 -16.48
N GLU A 17 -70.85 77.07 -17.29
CA GLU A 17 -71.73 77.08 -18.47
C GLU A 17 -71.21 76.05 -19.50
N SER A 18 -71.97 75.31 -20.30
CA SER A 18 -73.35 74.83 -20.33
C SER A 18 -73.47 73.88 -21.56
N PHE A 19 -74.41 72.93 -21.54
CA PHE A 19 -75.05 72.21 -22.66
C PHE A 19 -74.31 71.22 -23.63
N GLU A 20 -74.82 69.99 -23.56
CA GLU A 20 -75.22 69.00 -24.61
C GLU A 20 -74.26 68.32 -25.61
N LEU A 21 -74.08 67.01 -25.35
CA LEU A 21 -74.33 65.85 -26.24
C LEU A 21 -74.15 66.03 -27.77
N GLY A 22 -73.00 65.55 -28.26
CA GLY A 22 -72.78 65.17 -29.66
C GLY A 22 -72.06 63.83 -29.77
N LYS A 23 -72.80 62.78 -30.16
CA LYS A 23 -72.26 61.45 -30.48
C LYS A 23 -71.61 61.44 -31.88
N ARG A 24 -70.62 60.54 -32.02
CA ARG A 24 -69.97 59.96 -33.23
C ARG A 24 -68.71 60.74 -33.66
N SER A 25 -67.56 60.12 -33.95
CA SER A 25 -67.31 58.80 -34.57
C SER A 25 -65.88 58.26 -34.33
N ILE A 26 -65.80 57.00 -33.89
CA ILE A 26 -64.88 55.88 -34.22
C ILE A 26 -63.47 56.22 -34.76
N THR A 27 -62.41 55.83 -34.03
CA THR A 27 -61.35 54.92 -34.54
C THR A 27 -60.75 54.08 -33.41
N SER A 28 -60.35 52.87 -33.77
CA SER A 28 -59.97 51.74 -32.93
C SER A 28 -58.60 51.86 -32.28
N THR A 29 -58.50 51.46 -31.01
CA THR A 29 -57.43 50.58 -30.53
C THR A 29 -57.84 50.00 -29.19
N LYS A 30 -58.23 48.73 -29.19
CA LYS A 30 -58.57 47.98 -27.98
C LYS A 30 -57.26 47.65 -27.26
N GLY A 31 -56.72 48.62 -26.51
CA GLY A 31 -55.59 48.40 -25.61
C GLY A 31 -56.03 47.49 -24.47
N ARG A 32 -55.40 46.31 -24.33
CA ARG A 32 -55.67 45.37 -23.24
C ARG A 32 -55.43 46.05 -21.90
N SER A 33 -56.34 45.85 -20.94
CA SER A 33 -56.20 46.38 -19.58
C SER A 33 -54.97 45.78 -18.90
N ARG A 34 -54.29 46.54 -18.01
CA ARG A 34 -53.19 46.02 -17.17
C ARG A 34 -53.61 44.77 -16.37
N PHE A 35 -54.89 44.67 -16.02
CA PHE A 35 -55.47 43.51 -15.36
C PHE A 35 -55.62 42.30 -16.32
N GLU A 36 -55.92 42.54 -17.60
CA GLU A 36 -55.92 41.51 -18.65
C GLU A 36 -54.50 41.04 -18.98
N LEU A 37 -53.51 41.93 -18.98
CA LEU A 37 -52.09 41.56 -19.19
C LEU A 37 -51.55 40.69 -18.05
N LEU A 38 -51.94 40.95 -16.80
CA LEU A 38 -51.57 40.12 -15.65
C LEU A 38 -52.33 38.78 -15.63
N ALA A 39 -53.60 38.75 -16.07
CA ALA A 39 -54.36 37.51 -16.22
C ALA A 39 -53.83 36.61 -17.35
N ASP A 40 -53.42 37.20 -18.48
CA ASP A 40 -52.82 36.47 -19.63
C ASP A 40 -51.41 35.95 -19.32
N ASN A 41 -50.69 36.59 -18.39
CA ASN A 41 -49.38 36.10 -17.94
C ASN A 41 -49.48 34.97 -16.90
N LYS A 42 -50.59 34.92 -16.14
CA LYS A 42 -50.86 33.84 -15.18
C LYS A 42 -51.15 32.51 -15.90
N SER A 43 -51.83 32.54 -17.05
CA SER A 43 -52.08 31.36 -17.90
C SER A 43 -50.84 30.90 -18.67
N LYS A 44 -49.94 31.82 -19.09
CA LYS A 44 -48.65 31.46 -19.71
C LYS A 44 -47.64 30.84 -18.74
N SER A 45 -47.68 31.23 -17.46
CA SER A 45 -46.82 30.62 -16.42
C SER A 45 -47.17 29.15 -16.10
N PHE A 46 -48.36 28.68 -16.47
CA PHE A 46 -48.79 27.30 -16.24
C PHE A 46 -48.21 26.32 -17.26
N LEU A 47 -47.91 26.79 -18.48
CA LEU A 47 -47.38 25.95 -19.56
C LEU A 47 -45.91 25.57 -19.36
N PHE A 48 -45.12 26.38 -18.65
CA PHE A 48 -43.69 26.09 -18.40
C PHE A 48 -43.42 25.28 -17.13
N LYS A 49 -44.38 25.15 -16.21
CA LYS A 49 -44.25 24.34 -14.99
C LYS A 49 -43.96 22.86 -15.26
N PRO A 50 -44.67 22.14 -16.14
CA PRO A 50 -44.36 20.73 -16.41
C PRO A 50 -42.97 20.56 -17.05
N PHE A 51 -42.54 21.47 -17.93
CA PHE A 51 -41.20 21.43 -18.53
C PHE A 51 -40.09 21.79 -17.52
N PHE A 52 -40.37 22.67 -16.56
CA PHE A 52 -39.46 22.94 -15.45
C PHE A 52 -39.29 21.72 -14.54
N TYR A 53 -40.37 21.03 -14.17
CA TYR A 53 -40.28 19.79 -13.41
C TYR A 53 -39.59 18.67 -14.19
N LEU A 54 -39.82 18.58 -15.51
CA LEU A 54 -39.14 17.61 -16.37
C LEU A 54 -37.63 17.91 -16.47
N GLY A 55 -37.26 19.17 -16.71
CA GLY A 55 -35.86 19.60 -16.74
C GLY A 55 -35.15 19.45 -15.39
N PHE A 56 -35.83 19.78 -14.29
CA PHE A 56 -35.32 19.59 -12.93
C PHE A 56 -35.18 18.10 -12.58
N SER A 57 -36.10 17.24 -13.02
CA SER A 57 -36.01 15.79 -12.86
C SER A 57 -34.84 15.21 -13.64
N ILE A 58 -34.62 15.67 -14.89
CA ILE A 58 -33.44 15.30 -15.69
C ILE A 58 -32.16 15.77 -15.00
N PHE A 59 -32.14 16.99 -14.45
CA PHE A 59 -30.99 17.52 -13.71
C PHE A 59 -30.70 16.71 -12.43
N ILE A 60 -31.72 16.36 -11.64
CA ILE A 60 -31.58 15.48 -10.48
C ILE A 60 -31.05 14.11 -10.92
N PHE A 61 -31.59 13.55 -11.99
CA PHE A 61 -31.15 12.26 -12.50
C PHE A 61 -29.67 12.29 -12.94
N LEU A 62 -29.25 13.34 -13.65
CA LEU A 62 -27.86 13.53 -14.06
C LEU A 62 -26.94 13.76 -12.84
N PHE A 63 -27.42 14.49 -11.83
CA PHE A 63 -26.71 14.69 -10.58
C PHE A 63 -26.58 13.40 -9.76
N LEU A 64 -27.63 12.57 -9.73
CA LEU A 64 -27.59 11.24 -9.11
C LEU A 64 -26.62 10.30 -9.84
N ILE A 65 -26.58 10.34 -11.17
CA ILE A 65 -25.58 9.62 -11.97
C ILE A 65 -24.18 10.07 -11.58
N LEU A 66 -23.93 11.38 -11.49
CA LEU A 66 -22.62 11.91 -11.11
C LEU A 66 -22.22 11.48 -9.70
N ILE A 67 -23.14 11.57 -8.73
CA ILE A 67 -22.92 11.07 -7.36
C ILE A 67 -22.65 9.57 -7.36
N PHE A 68 -23.40 8.79 -8.13
CA PHE A 68 -23.24 7.36 -8.22
C PHE A 68 -21.86 6.99 -8.76
N PHE A 69 -21.47 7.56 -9.92
CA PHE A 69 -20.14 7.32 -10.50
C PHE A 69 -19.01 7.79 -9.58
N TYR A 70 -19.16 8.95 -8.94
CA TYR A 70 -18.20 9.44 -7.96
C TYR A 70 -18.06 8.48 -6.77
N SER A 71 -19.19 8.02 -6.22
CA SER A 71 -19.21 7.12 -5.07
C SER A 71 -18.59 5.75 -5.39
N VAL A 72 -18.96 5.16 -6.53
CA VAL A 72 -18.43 3.86 -6.97
C VAL A 72 -16.94 3.92 -7.30
N THR A 73 -16.45 5.05 -7.81
CA THR A 73 -15.06 5.18 -8.24
C THR A 73 -14.12 5.61 -7.11
N TYR A 74 -14.58 6.48 -6.21
CA TYR A 74 -13.69 7.15 -5.24
C TYR A 74 -14.01 6.81 -3.77
N ILE A 75 -15.26 6.54 -3.41
CA ILE A 75 -15.65 6.33 -2.00
C ILE A 75 -15.67 4.84 -1.63
N ILE A 76 -16.33 4.03 -2.45
CA ILE A 76 -16.53 2.60 -2.15
C ILE A 76 -15.22 1.80 -2.18
N PRO A 77 -14.32 1.98 -3.17
CA PRO A 77 -13.10 1.18 -3.24
C PRO A 77 -12.18 1.28 -2.00
N PRO A 78 -11.85 2.47 -1.46
CA PRO A 78 -10.99 2.55 -0.28
C PRO A 78 -11.64 1.99 0.99
N MET A 79 -12.97 1.98 1.09
CA MET A 79 -13.70 1.51 2.28
C MET A 79 -13.90 0.00 2.34
N LYS A 80 -13.58 -0.73 1.27
CA LYS A 80 -13.69 -2.19 1.28
C LYS A 80 -12.62 -2.79 2.20
N ASP A 81 -13.01 -3.81 2.93
CA ASP A 81 -12.09 -4.58 3.78
C ASP A 81 -10.98 -5.20 2.93
N ALA A 82 -9.77 -5.21 3.48
CA ALA A 82 -8.58 -5.80 2.90
C ALA A 82 -7.96 -6.84 3.84
N ILE A 83 -7.99 -6.59 5.14
CA ILE A 83 -7.44 -7.47 6.18
C ILE A 83 -8.43 -7.56 7.33
N LYS A 84 -8.52 -8.73 7.96
CA LYS A 84 -9.23 -8.95 9.21
C LYS A 84 -8.36 -9.74 10.19
N VAL A 85 -8.29 -9.26 11.43
CA VAL A 85 -7.60 -9.89 12.56
C VAL A 85 -8.51 -9.82 13.79
N GLY A 86 -9.17 -10.92 14.09
CA GLY A 86 -10.21 -11.03 15.11
C GLY A 86 -11.40 -10.15 14.74
N GLU A 87 -11.68 -9.17 15.61
CA GLU A 87 -12.74 -8.18 15.42
C GLU A 87 -12.25 -6.90 14.72
N VAL A 88 -10.95 -6.77 14.46
CA VAL A 88 -10.37 -5.59 13.80
C VAL A 88 -10.30 -5.81 12.30
N THR A 89 -10.82 -4.86 11.54
CA THR A 89 -10.71 -4.85 10.07
C THR A 89 -9.92 -3.64 9.60
N TYR A 90 -9.14 -3.84 8.54
CA TYR A 90 -8.45 -2.78 7.82
C TYR A 90 -9.01 -2.67 6.42
N THR A 91 -9.16 -1.44 5.96
CA THR A 91 -9.68 -1.13 4.64
C THR A 91 -8.56 -1.03 3.62
N ARG A 92 -8.89 -1.11 2.33
CA ARG A 92 -7.94 -0.87 1.24
C ARG A 92 -7.30 0.52 1.33
N GLY A 93 -8.02 1.52 1.86
CA GLY A 93 -7.49 2.85 2.13
C GLY A 93 -6.36 2.83 3.16
N ASP A 94 -6.48 2.02 4.22
CA ASP A 94 -5.43 1.87 5.24
C ASP A 94 -4.18 1.22 4.66
N VAL A 95 -4.34 0.26 3.75
CA VAL A 95 -3.23 -0.37 3.03
C VAL A 95 -2.49 0.64 2.15
N VAL A 96 -3.23 1.49 1.41
CA VAL A 96 -2.62 2.57 0.60
C VAL A 96 -1.83 3.53 1.48
N LYS A 97 -2.39 3.93 2.63
CA LYS A 97 -1.70 4.78 3.61
C LYS A 97 -0.40 4.13 4.11
N PHE A 98 -0.45 2.84 4.44
CA PHE A 98 0.74 2.09 4.87
C PHE A 98 1.81 1.96 3.79
N ILE A 99 1.41 1.72 2.53
CA ILE A 99 2.36 1.67 1.40
C ILE A 99 3.02 3.04 1.21
N ARG A 100 2.24 4.13 1.22
CA ARG A 100 2.79 5.50 1.12
C ARG A 100 3.74 5.84 2.24
N PHE A 101 3.44 5.38 3.46
CA PHE A 101 4.34 5.49 4.60
C PHE A 101 5.69 4.83 4.31
N ASN A 102 5.71 3.57 3.89
CA ASN A 102 6.96 2.85 3.62
C ASN A 102 7.70 3.40 2.39
N GLN A 103 6.97 3.79 1.36
CA GLN A 103 7.53 4.46 0.19
C GLN A 103 8.29 5.72 0.61
N ARG A 104 7.67 6.59 1.40
CA ARG A 104 8.29 7.85 1.81
C ARG A 104 9.54 7.63 2.65
N ILE A 105 9.49 6.71 3.61
CA ILE A 105 10.66 6.34 4.42
C ILE A 105 11.79 5.80 3.53
N THR A 106 11.47 4.97 2.54
CA THR A 106 12.45 4.38 1.61
C THR A 106 13.12 5.46 0.74
N GLU A 107 12.32 6.39 0.21
CA GLU A 107 12.79 7.52 -0.59
C GLU A 107 13.65 8.50 0.22
N ASP A 108 13.26 8.83 1.46
CA ASP A 108 14.03 9.70 2.35
C ASP A 108 15.39 9.07 2.74
N LEU A 109 15.50 7.74 2.68
CA LEU A 109 16.75 6.99 2.85
C LEU A 109 17.57 6.86 1.55
N GLY A 110 17.10 7.44 0.43
CA GLY A 110 17.76 7.41 -0.88
C GLY A 110 17.65 6.07 -1.61
N MET A 111 16.70 5.22 -1.23
CA MET A 111 16.44 3.93 -1.88
C MET A 111 15.23 4.04 -2.84
N GLU A 112 15.23 3.23 -3.90
CA GLU A 112 14.09 3.13 -4.82
C GLU A 112 13.03 2.20 -4.22
N PHE A 113 11.76 2.61 -4.26
CA PHE A 113 10.65 1.81 -3.73
C PHE A 113 10.05 0.91 -4.82
N GLU A 114 10.16 -0.41 -4.67
CA GLU A 114 9.61 -1.38 -5.61
C GLU A 114 8.08 -1.56 -5.44
N ILE A 115 7.31 -0.83 -6.24
CA ILE A 115 5.84 -0.83 -6.16
C ILE A 115 5.25 -2.24 -6.41
N GLY A 116 5.86 -3.04 -7.30
CA GLY A 116 5.29 -4.33 -7.74
C GLY A 116 5.05 -5.36 -6.63
N ASN A 117 6.00 -5.52 -5.71
CA ASN A 117 5.88 -6.46 -4.59
C ASN A 117 5.31 -5.82 -3.31
N SER A 118 5.21 -4.48 -3.29
CA SER A 118 4.86 -3.72 -2.09
C SER A 118 3.48 -4.03 -1.51
N LEU A 119 2.49 -4.41 -2.33
CA LEU A 119 1.12 -4.65 -1.83
C LEU A 119 1.02 -5.90 -0.98
N PHE A 120 1.51 -7.03 -1.47
CA PHE A 120 1.45 -8.30 -0.75
C PHE A 120 2.18 -8.16 0.59
N GLU A 121 3.38 -7.58 0.54
CA GLU A 121 4.19 -7.31 1.72
C GLU A 121 3.49 -6.37 2.70
N ALA A 122 2.88 -5.28 2.22
CA ALA A 122 2.13 -4.37 3.05
C ALA A 122 0.96 -5.06 3.77
N LEU A 123 0.18 -5.86 3.03
CA LEU A 123 -0.95 -6.59 3.61
C LEU A 123 -0.49 -7.56 4.69
N ARG A 124 0.59 -8.30 4.41
CA ARG A 124 1.20 -9.22 5.35
C ARG A 124 1.69 -8.51 6.61
N VAL A 125 2.46 -7.44 6.46
CA VAL A 125 3.02 -6.69 7.61
C VAL A 125 1.93 -6.06 8.47
N ILE A 126 0.85 -5.52 7.88
CA ILE A 126 -0.28 -4.98 8.64
C ILE A 126 -0.97 -6.10 9.43
N LEU A 127 -1.24 -7.24 8.79
CA LEU A 127 -1.86 -8.40 9.42
C LEU A 127 -1.02 -8.90 10.60
N GLU A 128 0.26 -9.13 10.37
CA GLU A 128 1.21 -9.59 11.40
C GLU A 128 1.38 -8.58 12.52
N GLY A 129 1.43 -7.29 12.20
CA GLY A 129 1.53 -6.20 13.17
C GLY A 129 0.31 -6.12 14.08
N GLU A 130 -0.89 -6.21 13.52
CA GLU A 130 -2.13 -6.24 14.29
C GLU A 130 -2.22 -7.51 15.15
N LEU A 131 -1.94 -8.67 14.57
CA LEU A 131 -2.00 -9.92 15.33
C LEU A 131 -0.98 -9.91 16.47
N ALA A 132 0.26 -9.47 16.20
CA ALA A 132 1.29 -9.34 17.22
C ALA A 132 0.84 -8.38 18.32
N TYR A 133 0.21 -7.26 17.99
CA TYR A 133 -0.34 -6.34 18.99
C TYR A 133 -1.35 -7.02 19.92
N GLN A 134 -2.22 -7.88 19.39
CA GLN A 134 -3.23 -8.60 20.19
C GLN A 134 -2.65 -9.78 20.99
N VAL A 135 -1.64 -10.47 20.43
CA VAL A 135 -1.12 -11.74 20.97
C VAL A 135 0.07 -11.53 21.90
N ALA A 136 0.98 -10.62 21.57
CA ALA A 136 2.25 -10.43 22.28
C ALA A 136 2.11 -10.15 23.80
N PRO A 137 1.07 -9.46 24.30
CA PRO A 137 0.86 -9.32 25.75
C PRO A 137 0.74 -10.66 26.50
N LYS A 138 0.20 -11.71 25.87
CA LYS A 138 0.13 -13.08 26.45
C LYS A 138 1.53 -13.65 26.74
N TYR A 139 2.55 -13.16 26.03
CA TYR A 139 3.96 -13.54 26.17
C TYR A 139 4.79 -12.53 26.99
N GLY A 140 4.13 -11.59 27.68
CA GLY A 140 4.79 -10.58 28.50
C GLY A 140 5.49 -9.48 27.69
N ILE A 141 5.17 -9.35 26.40
CA ILE A 141 5.71 -8.30 25.54
C ILE A 141 4.84 -7.06 25.67
N THR A 142 5.47 -5.92 25.93
CA THR A 142 4.83 -4.60 25.98
C THR A 142 5.61 -3.60 25.16
N VAL A 143 4.94 -2.54 24.69
CA VAL A 143 5.57 -1.40 24.00
C VAL A 143 5.16 -0.13 24.73
N SER A 144 6.16 0.64 25.16
CA SER A 144 5.98 1.94 25.82
C SER A 144 5.92 3.09 24.81
N SER A 145 5.37 4.23 25.24
CA SER A 145 5.39 5.47 24.44
C SER A 145 6.81 5.89 24.08
N ASP A 146 7.73 5.79 25.03
CA ASP A 146 9.14 6.19 24.84
C ASP A 146 9.82 5.33 23.76
N GLU A 147 9.44 4.06 23.64
CA GLU A 147 9.94 3.19 22.57
C GLU A 147 9.40 3.59 21.20
N VAL A 148 8.12 3.98 21.15
CA VAL A 148 7.51 4.52 19.94
C VAL A 148 8.23 5.81 19.54
N ASP A 149 8.33 6.79 20.44
CA ASP A 149 8.96 8.09 20.18
C ASP A 149 10.41 7.94 19.71
N ARG A 150 11.20 7.06 20.35
CA ARG A 150 12.56 6.73 19.90
C ARG A 150 12.58 6.13 18.49
N ARG A 151 11.61 5.28 18.15
CA ARG A 151 11.53 4.73 16.79
C ARG A 151 11.20 5.83 15.78
N ILE A 152 10.35 6.80 16.13
CA ILE A 152 10.08 7.97 15.28
C ILE A 152 11.37 8.76 15.03
N GLU A 153 12.13 9.08 16.09
CA GLU A 153 13.40 9.80 15.97
C GLU A 153 14.36 9.10 14.98
N VAL A 154 14.53 7.78 15.13
CA VAL A 154 15.39 6.98 14.24
C VAL A 154 14.90 7.02 12.79
N LEU A 155 13.59 6.88 12.57
CA LEU A 155 12.99 6.93 11.23
C LEU A 155 13.10 8.31 10.58
N MET A 156 13.12 9.38 11.38
CA MET A 156 13.37 10.74 10.90
C MET A 156 14.87 11.04 10.67
N GLY A 157 15.76 10.05 10.84
CA GLY A 157 17.20 10.18 10.64
C GLY A 157 17.97 10.68 11.87
N PHE A 158 17.33 10.76 13.03
CA PHE A 158 17.94 11.24 14.27
C PHE A 158 18.37 10.06 15.15
N ILE A 159 19.63 9.65 15.02
CA ILE A 159 20.20 8.47 15.71
C ILE A 159 21.11 8.88 16.90
N SER A 160 21.52 10.16 16.98
CA SER A 160 22.52 10.63 17.95
C SER A 160 21.94 10.87 19.35
N GLN A 161 22.47 10.13 20.34
CA GLN A 161 22.12 10.32 21.76
C GLN A 161 22.82 11.53 22.41
N GLU A 162 23.95 12.00 21.85
CA GLU A 162 24.77 13.05 22.49
C GLU A 162 24.03 14.40 22.61
N ASN A 163 23.08 14.68 21.70
CA ASN A 163 22.33 15.94 21.66
C ASN A 163 20.81 15.77 21.78
N SER A 164 20.32 14.57 22.10
CA SER A 164 18.88 14.25 22.11
C SER A 164 18.06 15.10 23.10
N ASN A 165 18.70 15.62 24.14
CA ASN A 165 18.07 16.46 25.16
C ASN A 165 18.09 17.96 24.81
N THR A 166 18.77 18.37 23.74
CA THR A 166 18.82 19.78 23.35
C THR A 166 17.46 20.23 22.80
N LYS A 167 17.11 21.50 23.03
CA LYS A 167 15.87 22.07 22.50
C LYS A 167 15.85 22.04 20.96
N GLU A 168 17.00 22.34 20.35
CA GLU A 168 17.19 22.35 18.90
C GLU A 168 16.92 20.96 18.30
N TYR A 169 17.51 19.90 18.86
CA TYR A 169 17.25 18.52 18.43
C TYR A 169 15.75 18.20 18.45
N LYS A 170 15.07 18.47 19.58
CA LYS A 170 13.63 18.17 19.71
C LYS A 170 12.78 18.95 18.71
N THR A 171 13.11 20.22 18.48
CA THR A 171 12.42 21.03 17.48
C THR A 171 12.63 20.51 16.06
N ASN A 172 13.85 20.10 15.71
CA ASN A 172 14.16 19.54 14.39
C ASN A 172 13.42 18.21 14.16
N VAL A 173 13.43 17.31 15.15
CA VAL A 173 12.66 16.06 15.09
C VAL A 173 11.16 16.35 14.90
N GLU A 174 10.59 17.26 15.68
CA GLU A 174 9.17 17.61 15.60
C GLU A 174 8.80 18.24 14.25
N GLU A 175 9.69 19.05 13.68
CA GLU A 175 9.50 19.62 12.35
C GLU A 175 9.57 18.57 11.24
N SER A 176 10.62 17.74 11.21
CA SER A 176 10.74 16.62 10.27
C SER A 176 9.54 15.69 10.35
N TYR A 177 9.11 15.37 11.58
CA TYR A 177 7.95 14.52 11.81
C TYR A 177 6.65 15.16 11.30
N ARG A 178 6.42 16.45 11.56
CA ARG A 178 5.24 17.16 11.02
C ARG A 178 5.24 17.21 9.49
N GLN A 179 6.39 17.46 8.87
CA GLN A 179 6.50 17.44 7.41
C GLN A 179 6.19 16.04 6.87
N PHE A 180 6.70 14.99 7.51
CA PHE A 180 6.41 13.61 7.15
C PHE A 180 4.90 13.29 7.23
N LEU A 181 4.23 13.67 8.32
CA LEU A 181 2.78 13.46 8.48
C LEU A 181 1.98 14.19 7.40
N ASN A 182 2.35 15.43 7.06
CA ASN A 182 1.70 16.22 6.01
C ASN A 182 1.85 15.55 4.63
N LYS A 183 3.05 15.04 4.32
CA LYS A 183 3.31 14.36 3.03
C LYS A 183 2.58 13.03 2.92
N THR A 184 2.55 12.25 4.00
CA THR A 184 1.90 10.92 4.00
C THR A 184 0.39 10.99 4.13
N GLY A 185 -0.15 12.11 4.64
CA GLY A 185 -1.57 12.28 4.94
C GLY A 185 -2.02 11.49 6.16
N LEU A 186 -1.09 11.11 7.03
CA LEU A 186 -1.34 10.41 8.29
C LEU A 186 -1.54 11.41 9.42
N SER A 187 -2.44 11.08 10.35
CA SER A 187 -2.48 11.74 11.67
C SER A 187 -1.38 11.21 12.59
N ASP A 188 -1.06 11.97 13.65
CA ASP A 188 -0.10 11.58 14.70
C ASP A 188 -0.48 10.23 15.33
N ASP A 189 -1.76 10.06 15.68
CA ASP A 189 -2.28 8.84 16.30
C ASP A 189 -2.17 7.63 15.36
N GLU A 190 -2.56 7.78 14.08
CA GLU A 190 -2.45 6.71 13.08
C GLU A 190 -0.99 6.27 12.91
N TYR A 191 -0.08 7.24 12.80
CA TYR A 191 1.34 6.98 12.64
C TYR A 191 1.92 6.24 13.86
N LYS A 192 1.67 6.75 15.07
CA LYS A 192 2.17 6.13 16.30
C LYS A 192 1.66 4.71 16.47
N GLU A 193 0.41 4.45 16.10
CA GLU A 193 -0.15 3.11 16.17
C GLU A 193 0.50 2.16 15.16
N TYR A 194 0.81 2.61 13.94
CA TYR A 194 1.60 1.80 12.99
C TYR A 194 2.98 1.46 13.53
N ILE A 195 3.71 2.45 14.04
CA ILE A 195 5.03 2.24 14.62
C ILE A 195 4.96 1.25 15.79
N LYS A 196 3.99 1.44 16.68
CA LYS A 196 3.78 0.56 17.83
C LYS A 196 3.51 -0.88 17.42
N ARG A 197 2.64 -1.12 16.42
CA ARG A 197 2.34 -2.46 15.88
C ARG A 197 3.57 -3.11 15.25
N THR A 198 4.39 -2.35 14.52
CA THR A 198 5.67 -2.84 13.98
C THR A 198 6.64 -3.24 15.09
N ILE A 199 6.72 -2.45 16.18
CA ILE A 199 7.55 -2.81 17.34
C ILE A 199 7.04 -4.11 18.00
N PHE A 200 5.72 -4.27 18.14
CA PHE A 200 5.15 -5.52 18.67
C PHE A 200 5.51 -6.73 17.81
N ARG A 201 5.36 -6.60 16.48
CA ARG A 201 5.75 -7.63 15.50
C ARG A 201 7.21 -8.02 15.64
N GLU A 202 8.11 -7.04 15.66
CA GLU A 202 9.56 -7.28 15.80
C GLU A 202 9.90 -7.97 17.12
N LYS A 203 9.33 -7.52 18.25
CA LYS A 203 9.55 -8.15 19.54
C LYS A 203 9.04 -9.58 19.58
N LEU A 204 7.89 -9.85 18.96
CA LEU A 204 7.33 -11.20 18.88
C LEU A 204 8.17 -12.10 17.98
N ARG A 205 8.62 -11.62 16.81
CA ARG A 205 9.59 -12.32 15.96
C ARG A 205 10.86 -12.66 16.73
N ASN A 206 11.41 -11.71 17.49
CA ASN A 206 12.61 -11.92 18.30
C ASN A 206 12.40 -12.95 19.42
N LEU A 207 11.19 -13.04 19.98
CA LEU A 207 10.80 -14.08 20.93
C LEU A 207 10.90 -15.45 20.25
N VAL A 208 10.27 -15.61 19.08
CA VAL A 208 10.28 -16.86 18.30
C VAL A 208 11.70 -17.23 17.90
N ALA A 209 12.47 -16.29 17.37
CA ALA A 209 13.85 -16.50 16.96
C ALA A 209 14.74 -16.95 18.12
N ARG A 210 14.55 -16.38 19.33
CA ARG A 210 15.31 -16.77 20.52
C ARG A 210 15.02 -18.21 20.95
N ASP A 211 13.78 -18.65 20.81
CA ASP A 211 13.33 -19.97 21.25
C ASP A 211 13.59 -21.05 20.17
N MET A 212 13.96 -20.65 18.95
CA MET A 212 14.37 -21.54 17.87
C MET A 212 15.67 -22.29 18.22
N SER A 213 15.73 -23.59 17.89
CA SER A 213 16.95 -24.37 18.05
C SER A 213 18.05 -23.87 17.12
N ARG A 214 19.23 -23.59 17.69
CA ARG A 214 20.45 -23.28 16.92
C ARG A 214 21.12 -24.52 16.32
N ILE A 215 20.74 -25.71 16.78
CA ILE A 215 21.29 -26.98 16.31
C ILE A 215 20.20 -27.72 15.56
N GLN A 216 20.43 -27.96 14.27
CA GLN A 216 19.46 -28.58 13.37
C GLN A 216 20.15 -29.51 12.35
N PRO A 217 19.38 -30.37 11.65
CA PRO A 217 19.91 -31.15 10.54
C PRO A 217 20.41 -30.26 9.41
N HIS A 218 21.60 -30.56 8.90
CA HIS A 218 22.23 -29.87 7.78
C HIS A 218 22.72 -30.87 6.74
N THR A 219 22.67 -30.46 5.48
CA THR A 219 23.21 -31.21 4.34
C THR A 219 24.29 -30.38 3.67
N GLU A 220 25.46 -30.99 3.43
CA GLU A 220 26.51 -30.35 2.64
C GLU A 220 26.22 -30.55 1.15
N LEU A 221 26.04 -29.43 0.45
CA LEU A 221 25.58 -29.44 -0.92
C LEU A 221 26.62 -28.87 -1.88
N TYR A 222 26.61 -29.47 -3.06
CA TYR A 222 27.24 -28.93 -4.24
C TYR A 222 26.18 -28.73 -5.33
N GLU A 223 26.34 -27.71 -6.15
CA GLU A 223 25.45 -27.44 -7.28
C GLU A 223 26.20 -27.49 -8.62
N ILE A 224 25.47 -27.87 -9.66
CA ILE A 224 25.89 -27.83 -11.06
C ILE A 224 24.75 -27.18 -11.84
N ILE A 225 25.05 -26.11 -12.59
CA ILE A 225 24.04 -25.34 -13.32
C ILE A 225 24.14 -25.60 -14.81
N PHE A 226 22.97 -25.77 -15.45
CA PHE A 226 22.79 -25.90 -16.90
C PHE A 226 21.69 -24.95 -17.39
N GLU A 227 21.88 -24.30 -18.52
CA GLU A 227 20.82 -23.58 -19.23
C GLU A 227 19.79 -24.57 -19.82
N SER A 228 20.27 -25.67 -20.38
CA SER A 228 19.44 -26.71 -21.01
C SER A 228 20.01 -28.11 -20.75
N PRO A 229 19.57 -28.80 -19.68
CA PRO A 229 20.17 -30.07 -19.29
C PRO A 229 19.87 -31.18 -20.31
N ASP A 230 20.91 -31.91 -20.71
CA ASP A 230 20.82 -33.15 -21.48
C ASP A 230 20.94 -34.36 -20.54
N VAL A 231 19.95 -35.26 -20.59
CA VAL A 231 19.93 -36.52 -19.84
C VAL A 231 21.21 -37.35 -20.07
N SER A 232 21.78 -37.30 -21.28
CA SER A 232 23.03 -38.03 -21.59
C SER A 232 24.23 -37.51 -20.79
N VAL A 233 24.27 -36.20 -20.54
CA VAL A 233 25.28 -35.51 -19.73
C VAL A 233 25.09 -35.86 -18.26
N ILE A 234 23.86 -35.80 -17.75
CA ILE A 234 23.56 -36.14 -16.35
C ILE A 234 23.94 -37.60 -16.04
N ASN A 235 23.61 -38.55 -16.92
CA ASN A 235 24.03 -39.95 -16.77
C ASN A 235 25.55 -40.14 -16.80
N THR A 236 26.26 -39.29 -17.55
CA THR A 236 27.73 -39.31 -17.59
C THR A 236 28.34 -38.78 -16.30
N ILE A 237 27.75 -37.73 -15.73
CA ILE A 237 28.12 -37.17 -14.43
C ILE A 237 27.93 -38.22 -13.33
N GLU A 238 26.76 -38.84 -13.26
CA GLU A 238 26.44 -39.88 -12.27
C GLU A 238 27.44 -41.05 -12.35
N ARG A 239 27.78 -41.50 -13.57
CA ARG A 239 28.80 -42.53 -13.79
C ARG A 239 30.17 -42.10 -13.30
N LYS A 240 30.60 -40.86 -13.58
CA LYS A 240 31.91 -40.34 -13.15
C LYS A 240 32.00 -40.21 -11.63
N LEU A 241 30.94 -39.75 -10.98
CA LEU A 241 30.82 -39.69 -9.51
C LEU A 241 30.91 -41.10 -8.91
N THR A 242 30.20 -42.07 -9.49
CA THR A 242 30.26 -43.48 -9.07
C THR A 242 31.66 -44.09 -9.24
N MET A 243 32.42 -43.65 -10.24
CA MET A 243 33.82 -44.04 -10.45
C MET A 243 34.82 -43.34 -9.51
N GLY A 244 34.36 -42.46 -8.63
CA GLY A 244 35.19 -41.75 -7.64
C GLY A 244 35.74 -40.41 -8.12
N THR A 245 35.20 -39.82 -9.18
CA THR A 245 35.56 -38.44 -9.57
C THR A 245 34.96 -37.48 -8.53
N SER A 246 35.75 -36.53 -8.02
CA SER A 246 35.29 -35.54 -7.05
C SER A 246 34.24 -34.59 -7.66
N ILE A 247 33.22 -34.23 -6.89
CA ILE A 247 32.15 -33.32 -7.34
C ILE A 247 32.68 -31.95 -7.77
N GLU A 248 33.78 -31.47 -7.19
CA GLU A 248 34.42 -30.21 -7.59
C GLU A 248 34.92 -30.25 -9.04
N ASN A 249 35.48 -31.39 -9.47
CA ASN A 249 35.97 -31.55 -10.83
C ASN A 249 34.80 -31.67 -11.81
N ILE A 250 33.70 -32.30 -11.38
CA ILE A 250 32.47 -32.35 -12.15
C ILE A 250 31.89 -30.95 -12.33
N ALA A 251 31.80 -30.15 -11.26
CA ALA A 251 31.30 -28.78 -11.34
C ALA A 251 32.16 -27.93 -12.30
N LEU A 252 33.49 -28.05 -12.22
CA LEU A 252 34.42 -27.35 -13.10
C LEU A 252 34.33 -27.78 -14.58
N GLU A 253 33.98 -29.04 -14.85
CA GLU A 253 33.89 -29.57 -16.21
C GLU A 253 32.53 -29.31 -16.85
N TYR A 254 31.45 -29.34 -16.07
CA TYR A 254 30.08 -29.39 -16.59
C TYR A 254 29.21 -28.18 -16.26
N SER A 255 29.50 -27.41 -15.21
CA SER A 255 28.67 -26.25 -14.86
C SER A 255 28.85 -25.12 -15.86
N GLU A 256 27.74 -24.51 -16.27
CA GLU A 256 27.71 -23.38 -17.20
C GLU A 256 27.74 -22.02 -16.50
N ASP A 257 27.45 -22.00 -15.18
CA ASP A 257 27.47 -20.77 -14.37
C ASP A 257 28.87 -20.41 -13.85
N LYS A 258 29.23 -19.13 -13.93
CA LYS A 258 30.55 -18.60 -13.55
C LYS A 258 30.78 -18.60 -12.04
N GLU A 259 29.77 -18.31 -11.24
CA GLU A 259 29.90 -18.29 -9.78
C GLU A 259 30.08 -19.71 -9.24
N VAL A 260 29.32 -20.66 -9.79
CA VAL A 260 29.49 -22.10 -9.50
C VAL A 260 30.91 -22.57 -9.86
N LEU A 261 31.44 -22.18 -11.01
CA LEU A 261 32.83 -22.50 -11.37
C LEU A 261 33.84 -21.91 -10.37
N ARG A 262 33.58 -20.69 -9.85
CA ARG A 262 34.44 -20.02 -8.86
C ARG A 262 34.44 -20.74 -7.50
N THR A 263 33.27 -21.21 -7.05
CA THR A 263 33.13 -21.98 -5.80
C THR A 263 33.41 -23.46 -5.97
N LYS A 264 33.71 -23.90 -7.20
CA LYS A 264 33.84 -25.32 -7.59
C LYS A 264 32.58 -26.12 -7.26
N GLY A 265 31.41 -25.50 -7.37
CA GLY A 265 30.13 -26.07 -7.03
C GLY A 265 29.77 -26.04 -5.56
N ASN A 266 30.65 -25.60 -4.65
CA ASN A 266 30.38 -25.69 -3.22
C ASN A 266 29.32 -24.66 -2.77
N VAL A 267 28.17 -25.15 -2.31
CA VAL A 267 27.10 -24.35 -1.67
C VAL A 267 27.34 -24.27 -0.15
N GLY A 268 27.90 -25.34 0.42
CA GLY A 268 28.21 -25.47 1.83
C GLY A 268 27.14 -26.23 2.60
N TRP A 269 27.17 -26.09 3.93
CA TRP A 269 26.22 -26.74 4.84
C TRP A 269 24.92 -25.95 4.89
N MET A 270 23.85 -26.52 4.35
CA MET A 270 22.53 -25.91 4.33
C MET A 270 21.59 -26.60 5.34
N PRO A 271 20.99 -25.87 6.28
CA PRO A 271 19.99 -26.42 7.18
C PRO A 271 18.70 -26.75 6.44
N LYS A 272 17.96 -27.74 6.97
CA LYS A 272 16.56 -27.95 6.58
C LYS A 272 15.73 -26.70 6.90
N GLY A 273 14.79 -26.35 6.04
CA GLY A 273 13.84 -25.24 6.20
C GLY A 273 14.22 -23.96 5.45
N VAL A 274 15.44 -23.86 4.92
CA VAL A 274 15.89 -22.66 4.19
C VAL A 274 15.15 -22.50 2.86
N ASP A 275 15.05 -23.57 2.07
CA ASP A 275 14.27 -23.58 0.84
C ASP A 275 13.42 -24.86 0.80
N GLU A 276 12.10 -24.70 0.93
CA GLU A 276 11.13 -25.79 0.95
C GLU A 276 11.17 -26.64 -0.33
N LYS A 277 11.47 -26.04 -1.49
CA LYS A 277 11.60 -26.78 -2.76
C LYS A 277 12.87 -27.63 -2.76
N ILE A 278 13.98 -27.13 -2.23
CA ILE A 278 15.21 -27.91 -2.12
C ILE A 278 15.06 -28.99 -1.04
N ASP A 279 14.39 -28.69 0.07
CA ASP A 279 14.08 -29.68 1.10
C ASP A 279 13.27 -30.85 0.55
N ARG A 280 12.29 -30.58 -0.32
CA ARG A 280 11.53 -31.63 -1.02
C ARG A 280 12.41 -32.54 -1.89
N LEU A 281 13.51 -32.03 -2.43
CA LEU A 281 14.44 -32.83 -3.23
C LEU A 281 15.38 -33.68 -2.36
N ILE A 282 15.74 -33.17 -1.18
CA ILE A 282 16.76 -33.76 -0.30
C ILE A 282 16.14 -34.73 0.73
N TYR A 283 15.05 -34.31 1.37
CA TYR A 283 14.45 -34.97 2.53
C TYR A 283 13.17 -35.74 2.20
N PHE A 284 12.76 -35.84 0.94
CA PHE A 284 11.56 -36.57 0.56
C PHE A 284 11.81 -37.51 -0.61
N ASN A 285 11.29 -38.72 -0.49
CA ASN A 285 11.29 -39.73 -1.55
C ASN A 285 9.88 -40.31 -1.70
N GLU A 286 9.33 -40.29 -2.92
CA GLU A 286 7.94 -40.71 -3.22
C GLU A 286 6.88 -40.07 -2.29
N GLY A 287 7.11 -38.82 -1.89
CA GLY A 287 6.21 -38.07 -1.00
C GLY A 287 6.31 -38.44 0.48
N LYS A 288 7.27 -39.28 0.88
CA LYS A 288 7.56 -39.61 2.28
C LYS A 288 8.88 -39.01 2.72
N GLU A 289 8.92 -38.53 3.95
CA GLU A 289 10.16 -38.03 4.54
C GLU A 289 11.22 -39.15 4.61
N SER A 290 12.44 -38.81 4.20
CA SER A 290 13.58 -39.69 4.03
C SER A 290 14.83 -38.98 4.52
N GLN A 291 15.73 -39.72 5.18
CA GLN A 291 17.05 -39.18 5.49
C GLN A 291 17.87 -38.99 4.19
N PRO A 292 18.66 -37.92 4.06
CA PRO A 292 19.53 -37.72 2.91
C PRO A 292 20.60 -38.82 2.85
N ILE A 293 20.97 -39.20 1.63
CA ILE A 293 22.02 -40.19 1.40
C ILE A 293 23.28 -39.46 0.94
N SER A 294 24.34 -39.49 1.76
CA SER A 294 25.65 -38.93 1.41
C SER A 294 26.19 -39.51 0.11
N ASN A 295 26.97 -38.72 -0.60
CA ASN A 295 27.54 -39.02 -1.92
C ASN A 295 26.52 -39.31 -3.03
N THR A 296 25.36 -38.65 -3.01
CA THR A 296 24.27 -38.89 -3.97
C THR A 296 23.98 -37.66 -4.84
N LEU A 297 23.88 -37.87 -6.15
CA LEU A 297 23.39 -36.85 -7.08
C LEU A 297 21.86 -36.86 -7.12
N ILE A 298 21.24 -35.70 -6.91
CA ILE A 298 19.82 -35.49 -7.13
C ILE A 298 19.60 -35.27 -8.62
N THR A 299 19.02 -36.26 -9.29
CA THR A 299 18.77 -36.26 -10.74
C THR A 299 17.54 -35.46 -11.15
N THR A 300 16.75 -34.99 -10.18
CA THR A 300 15.61 -34.11 -10.44
C THR A 300 16.11 -32.66 -10.54
N PRO A 301 15.94 -31.99 -11.69
CA PRO A 301 16.43 -30.63 -11.85
C PRO A 301 15.60 -29.63 -11.03
N TYR A 302 16.29 -28.68 -10.39
CA TYR A 302 15.70 -27.52 -9.73
C TYR A 302 15.74 -26.32 -10.68
N LYS A 303 14.57 -25.82 -11.11
CA LYS A 303 14.51 -24.63 -11.97
C LYS A 303 14.70 -23.36 -11.15
N LYS A 304 15.78 -22.62 -11.38
CA LYS A 304 15.99 -21.28 -10.80
C LYS A 304 15.15 -20.28 -11.60
N SER A 305 14.09 -19.77 -10.97
CA SER A 305 13.04 -18.97 -11.62
C SER A 305 13.55 -17.64 -12.20
N GLU A 306 14.63 -17.08 -11.66
CA GLU A 306 15.15 -15.76 -12.04
C GLU A 306 16.04 -15.81 -13.31
N GLU A 307 16.70 -16.94 -13.54
CA GLU A 307 17.76 -17.05 -14.55
C GLU A 307 17.41 -17.99 -15.72
N ASN A 308 16.24 -18.65 -15.67
CA ASN A 308 15.84 -19.71 -16.62
C ASN A 308 16.84 -20.86 -16.75
N VAL A 309 17.63 -21.12 -15.70
CA VAL A 309 18.58 -22.23 -15.63
C VAL A 309 18.07 -23.36 -14.72
N PHE A 310 18.69 -24.52 -14.84
CA PHE A 310 18.44 -25.71 -14.04
C PHE A 310 19.65 -26.04 -13.19
N ALA A 311 19.45 -26.17 -11.88
CA ALA A 311 20.45 -26.63 -10.94
C ALA A 311 20.24 -28.11 -10.61
N PHE A 312 21.34 -28.87 -10.54
CA PHE A 312 21.39 -30.21 -10.00
C PHE A 312 22.22 -30.19 -8.73
N TYR A 313 21.72 -30.81 -7.68
CA TYR A 313 22.38 -30.82 -6.39
C TYR A 313 23.03 -32.17 -6.12
N TYR A 314 24.21 -32.15 -5.53
CA TYR A 314 24.90 -33.33 -5.03
C TYR A 314 25.00 -33.21 -3.50
N ILE A 315 24.52 -34.25 -2.82
CA ILE A 315 24.63 -34.38 -1.37
C ILE A 315 26.01 -34.96 -1.08
N ASN A 316 26.93 -34.14 -0.59
CA ASN A 316 28.26 -34.61 -0.20
C ASN A 316 28.18 -35.34 1.14
N ASP A 317 27.57 -34.70 2.14
CA ASP A 317 27.41 -35.28 3.47
C ASP A 317 26.14 -34.78 4.17
N PHE A 318 25.79 -35.43 5.28
CA PHE A 318 24.62 -35.12 6.09
C PHE A 318 24.96 -35.19 7.59
N SER A 319 24.47 -34.21 8.36
CA SER A 319 24.64 -34.13 9.80
C SER A 319 23.31 -33.87 10.48
N GLU A 320 22.88 -34.74 11.39
CA GLU A 320 21.65 -34.56 12.16
C GLU A 320 21.71 -33.40 13.16
N ALA A 321 22.92 -32.97 13.54
CA ALA A 321 23.12 -31.97 14.58
C ALA A 321 24.34 -31.10 14.26
N ARG A 322 24.06 -29.94 13.65
CA ARG A 322 25.06 -28.90 13.39
C ARG A 322 24.51 -27.53 13.75
N GLU A 323 25.38 -26.62 14.16
CA GLU A 323 25.02 -25.23 14.46
C GLU A 323 24.71 -24.46 13.16
N ILE A 324 23.60 -23.71 13.18
CA ILE A 324 23.14 -22.91 12.04
C ILE A 324 24.06 -21.70 11.84
N GLU A 325 24.55 -21.54 10.60
CA GLU A 325 25.27 -20.34 10.21
C GLU A 325 24.37 -19.09 10.28
N VAL A 326 24.91 -17.96 10.73
CA VAL A 326 24.16 -16.70 10.91
C VAL A 326 23.34 -16.32 9.67
N LYS A 327 23.88 -16.56 8.48
CA LYS A 327 23.21 -16.24 7.20
C LYS A 327 21.88 -16.99 7.00
N TYR A 328 21.75 -18.21 7.54
CA TYR A 328 20.52 -19.00 7.45
C TYR A 328 19.60 -18.81 8.66
N PHE A 329 20.16 -18.39 9.80
CA PHE A 329 19.40 -18.23 11.04
C PHE A 329 18.26 -17.22 10.89
N GLU A 330 18.51 -16.07 10.25
CA GLU A 330 17.47 -15.05 10.06
C GLU A 330 16.34 -15.54 9.14
N GLN A 331 16.67 -16.25 8.06
CA GLN A 331 15.68 -16.81 7.14
C GLN A 331 14.83 -17.91 7.78
N LEU A 332 15.44 -18.76 8.61
CA LEU A 332 14.72 -19.75 9.39
C LEU A 332 13.86 -19.09 10.47
N ALA A 333 14.36 -18.06 11.13
CA ALA A 333 13.60 -17.30 12.12
C ALA A 333 12.37 -16.61 11.50
N ASP A 334 12.49 -16.07 10.29
CA ASP A 334 11.35 -15.55 9.52
C ASP A 334 10.33 -16.64 9.23
N THR A 335 10.79 -17.80 8.72
CA THR A 335 9.91 -18.94 8.43
C THR A 335 9.19 -19.45 9.69
N GLU A 336 9.89 -19.57 10.81
CA GLU A 336 9.30 -19.97 12.08
C GLU A 336 8.33 -18.92 12.62
N PHE A 337 8.63 -17.63 12.44
CA PHE A 337 7.71 -16.56 12.80
C PHE A 337 6.41 -16.61 11.97
N GLU A 338 6.51 -16.84 10.67
CA GLU A 338 5.35 -17.04 9.78
C GLU A 338 4.50 -18.23 10.24
N ASN A 339 5.14 -19.37 10.53
CA ASN A 339 4.45 -20.55 11.05
C ASN A 339 3.76 -20.26 12.39
N PHE A 340 4.44 -19.51 13.27
CA PHE A 340 3.89 -19.08 14.55
C PHE A 340 2.67 -18.17 14.39
N ILE A 341 2.73 -17.18 13.50
CA ILE A 341 1.61 -16.30 13.15
C ILE A 341 0.43 -17.12 12.59
N ASN A 342 0.70 -18.03 11.66
CA ASN A 342 -0.30 -18.88 11.04
C ASN A 342 -0.98 -19.83 12.03
N SER A 343 -0.32 -20.19 13.14
CA SER A 343 -0.93 -21.00 14.21
C SER A 343 -2.14 -20.32 14.88
N PHE A 344 -2.25 -18.99 14.79
CA PHE A 344 -3.37 -18.21 15.31
C PHE A 344 -4.49 -17.99 14.28
N SER A 345 -4.36 -18.54 13.06
CA SER A 345 -5.30 -18.30 11.97
C SER A 345 -6.74 -18.63 12.33
N GLU A 346 -6.97 -19.75 13.00
CA GLU A 346 -8.30 -20.18 13.45
C GLU A 346 -8.82 -19.35 14.64
N GLU A 347 -7.98 -19.11 15.67
CA GLU A 347 -8.38 -18.38 16.88
C GLU A 347 -8.77 -16.92 16.57
N TYR A 348 -8.03 -16.27 15.66
CA TYR A 348 -8.22 -14.87 15.31
C TYR A 348 -8.90 -14.68 13.95
N ASN A 349 -9.40 -15.72 13.29
CA ASN A 349 -10.08 -15.65 12.00
C ASN A 349 -9.34 -14.73 11.00
N LEU A 350 -8.06 -15.04 10.78
CA LEU A 350 -7.20 -14.24 9.92
C LEU A 350 -7.69 -14.30 8.48
N TRP A 351 -7.86 -13.14 7.85
CA TRP A 351 -8.32 -13.05 6.48
C TRP A 351 -7.68 -11.89 5.74
N MET A 352 -7.40 -12.11 4.45
CA MET A 352 -6.77 -11.15 3.56
C MET A 352 -7.42 -11.25 2.16
N ASP A 353 -7.87 -10.11 1.61
CA ASP A 353 -8.43 -10.03 0.25
C ASP A 353 -7.36 -9.56 -0.74
N ILE A 354 -6.86 -10.49 -1.55
CA ILE A 354 -5.97 -10.18 -2.67
C ILE A 354 -6.60 -10.65 -3.96
N ASN A 355 -6.93 -9.70 -4.84
CA ASN A 355 -7.35 -9.97 -6.20
C ASN A 355 -6.76 -8.92 -7.16
N SER A 356 -6.83 -9.20 -8.46
CA SER A 356 -6.29 -8.34 -9.51
C SER A 356 -6.87 -6.92 -9.47
N ASP A 357 -8.13 -6.76 -9.06
CA ASP A 357 -8.80 -5.46 -9.02
C ASP A 357 -8.26 -4.59 -7.87
N ILE A 358 -7.98 -5.21 -6.72
CA ILE A 358 -7.32 -4.55 -5.58
C ILE A 358 -5.91 -4.12 -5.97
N TYR A 359 -5.14 -5.03 -6.57
CA TYR A 359 -3.78 -4.76 -7.00
C TYR A 359 -3.71 -3.55 -7.95
N ASN A 360 -4.54 -3.55 -9.00
CA ASN A 360 -4.58 -2.46 -9.97
C ASN A 360 -5.02 -1.13 -9.33
N TRP A 361 -6.02 -1.16 -8.46
CA TRP A 361 -6.53 0.04 -7.80
C TRP A 361 -5.49 0.64 -6.84
N ILE A 362 -4.87 -0.17 -5.97
CA ILE A 362 -3.87 0.28 -5.01
C ILE A 362 -2.65 0.85 -5.75
N ASN A 363 -2.11 0.13 -6.74
CA ASN A 363 -0.97 0.60 -7.52
C ASN A 363 -1.25 1.95 -8.19
N THR A 364 -2.46 2.14 -8.74
CA THR A 364 -2.85 3.44 -9.31
C THR A 364 -2.81 4.55 -8.25
N LYS A 365 -3.27 4.28 -7.01
CA LYS A 365 -3.28 5.29 -5.93
C LYS A 365 -1.91 5.60 -5.35
N VAL A 366 -1.01 4.61 -5.36
CA VAL A 366 0.39 4.77 -4.94
C VAL A 366 1.17 5.56 -6.00
N LEU A 367 1.05 5.20 -7.28
CA LEU A 367 1.68 5.90 -8.41
C LEU A 367 1.25 7.37 -8.53
N LEU A 368 -0.03 7.67 -8.33
CA LEU A 368 -0.54 9.05 -8.37
C LEU A 368 0.09 9.93 -7.29
N ALA A 369 0.44 9.38 -6.14
CA ALA A 369 1.09 10.13 -5.05
C ALA A 369 2.58 10.37 -5.35
N SER A 370 3.26 9.41 -5.98
CA SER A 370 4.65 9.57 -6.43
C SER A 370 4.79 10.64 -7.52
N ASN A 371 3.86 10.66 -8.49
CA ASN A 371 3.93 11.57 -9.64
C ASN A 371 3.42 12.99 -9.35
N SER A 372 2.59 13.20 -8.31
CA SER A 372 2.15 14.56 -7.95
C SER A 372 3.31 15.44 -7.47
N GLU A 373 4.34 14.87 -6.84
CA GLU A 373 5.52 15.61 -6.37
C GLU A 373 6.41 16.05 -7.56
N PHE A 374 6.42 15.29 -8.67
CA PHE A 374 7.11 15.68 -9.91
C PHE A 374 6.47 16.92 -10.58
N LEU A 375 5.15 17.07 -10.48
CA LEU A 375 4.42 18.22 -11.00
C LEU A 375 4.58 19.46 -10.13
N ASP A 376 4.73 19.29 -8.81
CA ASP A 376 4.99 20.38 -7.87
C ASP A 376 6.44 20.90 -8.02
N LEU A 377 7.41 20.02 -8.30
CA LEU A 377 8.80 20.41 -8.59
C LEU A 377 8.95 21.15 -9.94
N GLU A 378 8.26 20.71 -11.01
CA GLU A 378 8.24 21.43 -12.29
C GLU A 378 7.58 22.81 -12.18
N THR A 379 6.59 22.96 -11.30
CA THR A 379 5.92 24.25 -11.08
C THR A 379 6.74 25.20 -10.21
N GLU A 380 7.48 24.71 -9.20
CA GLU A 380 8.46 25.51 -8.45
C GLU A 380 9.67 25.94 -9.32
N GLU A 381 10.20 25.07 -10.18
CA GLU A 381 11.26 25.44 -11.14
C GLU A 381 10.77 26.43 -12.21
N ALA A 382 9.49 26.34 -12.61
CA ALA A 382 8.87 27.30 -13.52
C ALA A 382 8.65 28.67 -12.86
N GLU A 383 8.31 28.73 -11.57
CA GLU A 383 8.15 30.00 -10.85
C GLU A 383 9.49 30.68 -10.52
N GLN A 384 10.56 29.93 -10.22
CA GLN A 384 11.90 30.50 -9.98
C GLN A 384 12.54 31.09 -11.25
N ASN A 385 12.19 30.61 -12.45
CA ASN A 385 12.69 31.14 -13.71
C ASN A 385 11.97 32.42 -14.21
N VAL A 386 10.93 32.88 -13.50
CA VAL A 386 10.17 34.11 -13.86
C VAL A 386 10.69 35.35 -13.13
N TYR A 387 11.54 35.20 -12.11
CA TYR A 387 12.16 36.33 -11.38
C TYR A 387 13.68 36.35 -11.51
N GLN A 388 14.19 36.60 -12.71
CA GLN A 388 15.49 37.26 -12.88
C GLN A 388 15.27 38.68 -13.40
N PRO A 389 15.52 39.74 -12.61
CA PRO A 389 15.58 41.08 -13.15
C PRO A 389 16.80 41.16 -14.08
N THR A 390 16.56 41.47 -15.35
CA THR A 390 17.60 41.77 -16.33
C THR A 390 18.47 42.92 -15.84
N SER A 391 19.69 42.62 -15.41
CA SER A 391 20.73 43.63 -15.20
C SER A 391 21.31 44.06 -16.56
N GLN A 392 20.99 45.27 -16.99
CA GLN A 392 21.84 46.09 -17.85
C GLN A 392 22.04 47.45 -17.20
#